data_AF-A0A2N9LJH5-F1
#
_entry.id   AF-A0A2N9LJH5-F1
#
_cell.length_a   1.000
_cell.length_b   1.000
_cell.length_c   1.000
_cell.angle_alpha   90.00
_cell.angle_beta   90.00
_cell.angle_gamma   90.00
#
_symmetry.space_group_name_H-M   'P 1'
#
loop_
_entity.id
_entity.type
_entity.pdbx_description
1 polymer ?
#
loop_
_entity_poly.entity_id
_entity_poly.type
_entity_poly.pdbx_seq_one_letter_code
_entity_poly.pdbx_strand_id
1 'polypeptide(L)'
;MMAQCLYPERPKALQLTFNVCAGSVSTALAYEVYHHPLANLLLGSPPVLLGVAATVYFIANAGSIAAVISLTERRPLTRILVDCYFWSFPYYLVGAGIAGAIAWLNETFNWETSLLLVPAVYVIYRSYRLYLGKLEDEKRHVEEMANLHLHLRTIEALALAIEAKDHTTHEHLQRVRVYAIEVAKELGVKGPDLEALHAAALLHDIGKLAVPEHIISKPGRLSPEEFEKMKIHTLVGAEILERVRFPYPVVPIVRAHHEKWDGSGYPLGLKGAEIPIGARILSAVDYLDALASDRQYRRALPMREVIQKLAAESGKSFDPKVVDILQKRYQYLERLAVAKSAQDPTGPLSTAIKIERGLEPAAGFENATAQDYAGRENTFLSSIAAARQEAQSLFELSQDLGASLGSGRFAQFDRDAFGVLREAQANGALRCHRYLH
;
A
#
# COMPACT_ATOMS: atom_id res chain seq x y z
N MET A 1 20.87 12.03 -35.64
CA MET A 1 22.29 11.79 -35.29
C MET A 1 22.72 12.42 -33.95
N MET A 2 22.24 13.60 -33.52
CA MET A 2 22.69 14.20 -32.24
C MET A 2 22.12 13.57 -30.95
N ALA A 3 21.04 12.78 -31.01
CA ALA A 3 20.42 12.19 -29.81
C ALA A 3 21.13 10.92 -29.27
N GLN A 4 22.09 10.36 -30.01
CA GLN A 4 22.77 9.11 -29.65
C GLN A 4 23.96 9.30 -28.70
N CYS A 5 24.34 10.53 -28.35
CA CYS A 5 25.44 10.81 -27.41
C CYS A 5 25.04 10.70 -25.93
N LEU A 6 23.77 10.42 -25.61
CA LEU A 6 23.24 10.44 -24.24
C LEU A 6 22.89 9.04 -23.66
N TYR A 7 23.16 7.95 -24.39
CA TYR A 7 22.82 6.59 -23.93
C TYR A 7 24.07 5.79 -23.49
N PRO A 8 23.97 4.99 -22.39
CA PRO A 8 25.12 4.37 -21.73
C PRO A 8 25.71 3.13 -22.43
N GLU A 9 25.01 2.51 -23.38
CA GLU A 9 25.51 1.35 -24.12
C GLU A 9 25.84 1.74 -25.57
N ARG A 10 27.10 1.53 -25.97
CA ARG A 10 27.53 1.82 -27.34
C ARG A 10 27.03 0.72 -28.29
N PRO A 11 26.23 1.05 -29.32
CA PRO A 11 25.75 0.05 -30.27
C PRO A 11 26.92 -0.61 -31.00
N LYS A 12 26.79 -1.92 -31.30
CA LYS A 12 27.81 -2.68 -32.03
C LYS A 12 27.97 -2.09 -33.44
N ALA A 13 29.19 -2.00 -33.97
CA ALA A 13 29.47 -1.40 -35.28
C ALA A 13 28.60 -1.98 -36.41
N LEU A 14 28.33 -3.29 -36.36
CA LEU A 14 27.47 -4.01 -37.30
C LEU A 14 26.00 -3.51 -37.29
N GLN A 15 25.45 -3.19 -36.11
CA GLN A 15 24.09 -2.68 -35.98
C GLN A 15 23.98 -1.27 -36.57
N LEU A 16 25.01 -0.44 -36.35
CA LEU A 16 25.06 0.90 -36.91
C LEU A 16 25.12 0.85 -38.45
N THR A 17 26.01 0.03 -39.01
CA THR A 17 26.12 -0.14 -40.47
C THR A 17 24.84 -0.67 -41.08
N PHE A 18 24.18 -1.65 -40.43
CA PHE A 18 22.91 -2.18 -40.89
C PHE A 18 21.82 -1.11 -40.90
N ASN A 19 21.65 -0.37 -39.81
CA ASN A 19 20.61 0.67 -39.72
C ASN A 19 20.83 1.81 -40.73
N VAL A 20 22.08 2.22 -40.96
CA VAL A 20 22.40 3.25 -41.96
C VAL A 20 22.09 2.74 -43.37
N CYS A 21 22.48 1.51 -43.72
CA CYS A 21 22.20 0.94 -45.03
C CYS A 21 20.70 0.71 -45.24
N ALA A 22 20.01 0.09 -44.28
CA ALA A 22 18.58 -0.17 -44.34
C ALA A 22 17.78 1.13 -44.45
N GLY A 23 18.13 2.16 -43.68
CA GLY A 23 17.52 3.48 -43.79
C GLY A 23 17.75 4.11 -45.17
N SER A 24 18.99 4.07 -45.67
CA SER A 24 19.35 4.64 -46.98
C SER A 24 18.60 3.98 -48.15
N VAL A 25 18.51 2.64 -48.14
CA VAL A 25 17.73 1.88 -49.13
C VAL A 25 16.25 2.22 -49.03
N SER A 26 15.71 2.29 -47.82
CA SER A 26 14.29 2.62 -47.61
C SER A 26 13.96 4.04 -48.10
N THR A 27 14.86 5.01 -47.86
CA THR A 27 14.72 6.38 -48.37
C THR A 27 14.82 6.44 -49.89
N ALA A 28 15.76 5.71 -50.50
CA ALA A 28 15.89 5.66 -51.96
C ALA A 28 14.62 5.08 -52.63
N LEU A 29 14.08 3.98 -52.08
CA LEU A 29 12.83 3.39 -52.56
C LEU A 29 11.64 4.36 -52.44
N ALA A 30 11.53 5.07 -51.32
CA ALA A 30 10.48 6.06 -51.13
C ALA A 30 10.62 7.25 -52.10
N TYR A 31 11.85 7.69 -52.36
CA TYR A 31 12.15 8.77 -53.31
C TYR A 31 11.77 8.40 -54.74
N GLU A 32 12.14 7.19 -55.18
CA GLU A 32 11.78 6.67 -56.51
C GLU A 32 10.26 6.62 -56.66
N VAL A 33 9.53 6.10 -55.67
CA VAL A 33 8.06 6.04 -55.70
C VAL A 33 7.42 7.43 -55.77
N TYR A 34 8.01 8.42 -55.10
CA TYR A 34 7.53 9.79 -55.14
C TYR A 34 7.81 10.50 -56.49
N HIS A 35 8.90 10.18 -57.17
CA HIS A 35 9.24 10.82 -58.45
C HIS A 35 8.83 10.01 -59.69
N HIS A 36 8.35 8.79 -59.49
CA HIS A 36 8.03 7.90 -60.60
C HIS A 36 6.92 8.49 -61.49
N PRO A 37 7.14 8.65 -62.80
CA PRO A 37 6.19 9.32 -63.70
C PRO A 37 4.82 8.63 -63.76
N LEU A 38 4.79 7.30 -63.59
CA LEU A 38 3.55 6.52 -63.54
C LEU A 38 2.77 6.71 -62.23
N ALA A 39 3.46 6.96 -61.11
CA ALA A 39 2.82 7.23 -59.82
C ALA A 39 2.19 8.63 -59.82
N ASN A 40 2.90 9.61 -60.40
CA ASN A 40 2.38 10.96 -60.64
C ASN A 40 1.16 10.97 -61.58
N LEU A 41 1.17 10.13 -62.62
CA LEU A 41 0.05 10.01 -63.56
C LEU A 41 -1.21 9.38 -62.91
N LEU A 42 -1.04 8.37 -62.06
CA LEU A 42 -2.16 7.63 -61.46
C LEU A 42 -2.79 8.31 -60.25
N LEU A 43 -1.99 8.95 -59.39
CA LEU A 43 -2.45 9.45 -58.09
C LEU A 43 -2.70 10.96 -58.09
N GLY A 44 -2.04 11.71 -58.99
CA GLY A 44 -2.29 13.13 -59.34
C GLY A 44 -2.22 14.16 -58.21
N SER A 45 -2.13 13.75 -56.95
CA SER A 45 -2.21 14.61 -55.78
C SER A 45 -0.97 14.42 -54.89
N PRO A 46 -0.18 15.48 -54.66
CA PRO A 46 1.02 15.44 -53.82
C PRO A 46 0.84 14.80 -52.42
N PRO A 47 -0.26 15.04 -51.67
CA PRO A 47 -0.42 14.42 -50.34
C PRO A 47 -0.65 12.90 -50.42
N VAL A 48 -1.33 12.40 -51.46
CA VAL A 48 -1.53 10.95 -51.65
C VAL A 48 -0.22 10.28 -52.02
N LEU A 49 0.57 10.91 -52.89
CA LEU A 49 1.89 10.41 -53.27
C LEU A 49 2.86 10.35 -52.08
N LEU A 50 2.81 11.36 -51.21
CA LEU A 50 3.59 11.39 -49.98
C LEU A 50 3.18 10.28 -48.99
N GLY A 51 1.87 10.01 -48.86
CA GLY A 51 1.36 8.89 -48.07
C GLY A 51 1.79 7.52 -48.60
N VAL A 52 1.80 7.35 -49.93
CA VAL A 52 2.30 6.12 -50.58
C VAL A 52 3.80 5.96 -50.37
N ALA A 53 4.60 7.03 -50.55
CA ALA A 53 6.03 7.01 -50.30
C ALA A 53 6.36 6.68 -48.82
N ALA A 54 5.61 7.23 -47.87
CA ALA A 54 5.74 6.93 -46.45
C ALA A 54 5.39 5.46 -46.12
N THR A 55 4.40 4.90 -46.81
CA THR A 55 4.03 3.49 -46.68
C THR A 55 5.13 2.58 -47.22
N VAL A 56 5.70 2.91 -48.37
CA VAL A 56 6.84 2.17 -48.96
C VAL A 56 8.07 2.25 -48.05
N TYR A 57 8.37 3.43 -47.51
CA TYR A 57 9.43 3.60 -46.53
C TYR A 57 9.21 2.72 -45.29
N PHE A 58 7.99 2.71 -44.74
CA PHE A 58 7.65 1.89 -43.58
C PHE A 58 7.85 0.40 -43.87
N ILE A 59 7.34 -0.10 -45.00
CA ILE A 59 7.45 -1.52 -45.38
C ILE A 59 8.93 -1.91 -45.56
N ALA A 60 9.71 -1.09 -46.27
CA ALA A 60 11.12 -1.36 -46.51
C ALA A 60 11.95 -1.33 -45.20
N ASN A 61 11.74 -0.31 -44.36
CA ASN A 61 12.49 -0.13 -43.14
C ASN A 61 12.10 -1.13 -42.05
N ALA A 62 10.80 -1.22 -41.73
CA ALA A 62 10.30 -2.15 -40.72
C ALA A 62 10.46 -3.61 -41.17
N GLY A 63 10.28 -3.90 -42.47
CA GLY A 63 10.52 -5.22 -43.04
C GLY A 63 11.97 -5.65 -42.94
N SER A 64 12.93 -4.76 -43.21
CA SER A 64 14.36 -5.05 -43.09
C SER A 64 14.76 -5.36 -41.64
N ILE A 65 14.30 -4.56 -40.68
CA ILE A 65 14.60 -4.78 -39.26
C ILE A 65 13.92 -6.06 -38.76
N ALA A 66 12.65 -6.27 -39.10
CA ALA A 66 11.92 -7.47 -38.72
C ALA A 66 12.54 -8.75 -39.33
N ALA A 67 13.10 -8.69 -40.54
CA ALA A 67 13.79 -9.81 -41.17
C ALA A 67 15.06 -10.21 -40.40
N VAL A 68 15.87 -9.24 -39.96
CA VAL A 68 17.07 -9.52 -39.15
C VAL A 68 16.71 -10.14 -37.81
N ILE A 69 15.66 -9.62 -37.15
CA ILE A 69 15.17 -10.15 -35.87
C ILE A 69 14.60 -11.58 -36.08
N SER A 70 13.84 -11.80 -37.15
CA SER A 70 13.29 -13.12 -37.50
C SER A 70 14.39 -14.17 -37.70
N LEU A 71 15.48 -13.80 -38.39
CA LEU A 71 16.64 -14.68 -38.62
C LEU A 71 17.43 -14.97 -37.33
N THR A 72 17.53 -13.99 -36.43
CA THR A 72 18.29 -14.10 -35.18
C THR A 72 17.51 -14.91 -34.12
N GLU A 73 16.20 -14.70 -34.02
CA GLU A 73 15.35 -15.30 -32.98
C GLU A 73 14.55 -16.53 -33.46
N ARG A 74 14.66 -16.91 -34.74
CA ARG A 74 13.90 -18.01 -35.37
C ARG A 74 12.38 -17.89 -35.18
N ARG A 75 11.86 -16.67 -35.15
CA ARG A 75 10.42 -16.39 -35.06
C ARG A 75 9.83 -16.06 -36.44
N PRO A 76 8.54 -16.36 -36.69
CA PRO A 76 7.91 -16.03 -37.97
C PRO A 76 7.82 -14.50 -38.15
N LEU A 77 8.24 -14.02 -39.33
CA LEU A 77 8.30 -12.60 -39.70
C LEU A 77 6.96 -11.88 -39.50
N THR A 78 5.85 -12.55 -39.80
CA THR A 78 4.50 -11.99 -39.69
C THR A 78 4.12 -11.62 -38.27
N ARG A 79 4.52 -12.43 -37.26
CA ARG A 79 4.26 -12.11 -35.85
C ARG A 79 5.05 -10.88 -35.41
N ILE A 80 6.31 -10.77 -35.81
CA ILE A 80 7.15 -9.61 -35.43
C ILE A 80 6.59 -8.32 -36.03
N LEU A 81 6.16 -8.35 -37.29
CA LEU A 81 5.58 -7.19 -37.96
C LEU A 81 4.25 -6.76 -37.33
N VAL A 82 3.36 -7.70 -37.01
CA VAL A 82 2.06 -7.40 -36.40
C VAL A 82 2.22 -6.95 -34.94
N ASP A 83 3.05 -7.62 -34.15
CA ASP A 83 3.13 -7.38 -32.70
C ASP A 83 3.97 -6.13 -32.36
N CYS A 84 5.07 -5.87 -33.08
CA CYS A 84 5.97 -4.75 -32.78
C CYS A 84 5.77 -3.53 -33.68
N TYR A 85 5.56 -3.72 -34.99
CA TYR A 85 5.69 -2.63 -35.97
C TYR A 85 4.36 -2.10 -36.49
N PHE A 86 3.27 -2.86 -36.42
CA PHE A 86 1.96 -2.43 -36.92
C PHE A 86 1.50 -1.11 -36.29
N TRP A 87 1.61 -0.98 -34.96
CA TRP A 87 1.23 0.24 -34.25
C TRP A 87 2.17 1.42 -34.50
N SER A 88 3.35 1.19 -35.09
CA SER A 88 4.26 2.27 -35.47
C SER A 88 3.88 2.93 -36.80
N PHE A 89 3.12 2.25 -37.68
CA PHE A 89 2.74 2.74 -39.01
C PHE A 89 2.01 4.10 -39.00
N PRO A 90 1.01 4.35 -38.14
CA PRO A 90 0.35 5.66 -38.07
C PRO A 90 1.31 6.82 -37.78
N TYR A 91 2.37 6.59 -37.00
CA TYR A 91 3.37 7.62 -36.71
C TYR A 91 4.20 7.99 -37.95
N TYR A 92 4.46 7.05 -38.86
CA TYR A 92 5.14 7.33 -40.13
C TYR A 92 4.27 8.16 -41.07
N LEU A 93 2.95 7.93 -41.09
CA LEU A 93 2.02 8.75 -41.87
C LEU A 93 1.89 10.17 -41.30
N VAL A 94 1.81 10.32 -39.97
CA VAL A 94 1.81 11.62 -39.31
C VAL A 94 3.13 12.35 -39.57
N GLY A 95 4.27 11.66 -39.47
CA GLY A 95 5.59 12.20 -39.78
C GLY A 95 5.69 12.69 -41.23
N ALA A 96 5.15 11.93 -42.18
CA ALA A 96 5.07 12.34 -43.58
C ALA A 96 4.18 13.58 -43.77
N GLY A 97 3.04 13.65 -43.09
CA GLY A 97 2.18 14.84 -43.09
C GLY A 97 2.90 16.08 -42.56
N ILE A 98 3.66 15.95 -41.47
CA ILE A 98 4.50 17.04 -40.93
C ILE A 98 5.57 17.45 -41.94
N ALA A 99 6.27 16.50 -42.57
CA ALA A 99 7.28 16.77 -43.57
C ALA A 99 6.70 17.49 -44.80
N GLY A 100 5.51 17.08 -45.26
CA GLY A 100 4.78 17.74 -46.34
C GLY A 100 4.35 19.17 -45.97
N ALA A 101 3.87 19.38 -44.74
CA ALA A 101 3.53 20.71 -44.24
C ALA A 101 4.78 21.63 -44.18
N ILE A 102 5.92 21.10 -43.73
CA ILE A 102 7.20 21.83 -43.73
C ILE A 102 7.63 22.17 -45.16
N ALA A 103 7.54 21.22 -46.11
CA ALA A 103 7.87 21.46 -47.51
C ALA A 103 7.00 22.56 -48.14
N TRP A 104 5.68 22.49 -47.93
CA TRP A 104 4.73 23.50 -48.40
C TRP A 104 4.99 24.89 -47.78
N LEU A 105 5.30 24.94 -46.47
CA LEU A 105 5.67 26.19 -45.79
C LEU A 105 6.98 26.77 -46.34
N ASN A 106 7.97 25.93 -46.64
CA ASN A 106 9.25 26.36 -47.20
C ASN A 106 9.11 26.88 -48.64
N GLU A 107 8.23 26.30 -49.45
CA GLU A 107 7.92 26.83 -50.80
C GLU A 107 7.21 28.18 -50.73
N THR A 108 6.36 28.38 -49.72
CA THR A 108 5.56 29.61 -49.59
C THR A 108 6.34 30.76 -48.94
N PHE A 109 7.21 30.46 -47.95
CA PHE A 109 7.84 31.46 -47.09
C PHE A 109 9.38 31.35 -47.00
N ASN A 110 10.01 30.56 -47.87
CA ASN A 110 11.45 30.26 -47.87
C ASN A 110 11.93 29.52 -46.61
N TRP A 111 13.17 29.03 -46.67
CA TRP A 111 13.78 28.17 -45.64
C TRP A 111 13.93 28.83 -44.26
N GLU A 112 13.91 30.16 -44.19
CA GLU A 112 14.07 30.93 -42.95
C GLU A 112 12.97 30.61 -41.92
N THR A 113 11.77 30.26 -42.38
CA THR A 113 10.65 29.88 -41.49
C THR A 113 10.88 28.58 -40.74
N SER A 114 11.51 27.59 -41.38
CA SER A 114 11.88 26.33 -40.73
C SER A 114 12.90 26.54 -39.60
N LEU A 115 13.83 27.48 -39.77
CA LEU A 115 14.84 27.81 -38.76
C LEU A 115 14.22 28.42 -37.50
N LEU A 116 13.17 29.25 -37.67
CA LEU A 116 12.42 29.87 -36.57
C LEU A 116 11.45 28.91 -35.86
N LEU A 117 10.92 27.92 -36.58
CA LEU A 117 9.94 26.98 -36.03
C LEU A 117 10.57 25.94 -35.09
N VAL A 118 11.82 25.54 -35.34
CA VAL A 118 12.52 24.52 -34.53
C VAL A 118 12.71 24.95 -33.06
N PRO A 119 13.22 26.16 -32.73
CA PRO A 119 13.28 26.64 -31.35
C PRO A 119 11.90 26.74 -30.69
N ALA A 120 10.86 27.16 -31.42
CA ALA A 120 9.51 27.25 -30.89
C ALA A 120 8.95 25.86 -30.52
N VAL A 121 9.11 24.87 -31.40
CA VAL A 121 8.72 23.48 -31.13
C VAL A 121 9.53 22.90 -29.95
N TYR A 122 10.82 23.21 -29.86
CA TYR A 122 11.64 22.77 -28.73
C TYR A 122 11.19 23.38 -27.40
N VAL A 123 10.86 24.67 -27.36
CA VAL A 123 10.34 25.33 -26.15
C VAL A 123 8.99 24.74 -25.77
N ILE A 124 8.08 24.50 -26.72
CA ILE A 124 6.79 23.85 -26.48
C ILE A 124 7.00 22.43 -25.93
N TYR A 125 7.88 21.64 -26.56
CA TYR A 125 8.23 20.29 -26.11
C TYR A 125 8.81 20.31 -24.69
N ARG A 126 9.76 21.20 -24.40
CA ARG A 126 10.39 21.35 -23.08
C ARG A 126 9.37 21.79 -22.02
N SER A 127 8.49 22.74 -22.37
CA SER A 127 7.41 23.20 -21.50
C SER A 127 6.43 22.06 -21.19
N TYR A 128 6.02 21.30 -22.21
CA TYR A 128 5.13 20.15 -22.05
C TYR A 128 5.76 19.06 -21.16
N ARG A 129 7.04 18.75 -21.37
CA ARG A 129 7.80 17.80 -20.54
C ARG A 129 7.90 18.25 -19.08
N LEU A 130 8.13 19.54 -18.82
CA LEU A 130 8.16 20.08 -17.46
C LEU A 130 6.77 20.07 -16.80
N TYR A 131 5.73 20.37 -17.56
CA TYR A 131 4.35 20.32 -17.07
C TYR A 131 3.92 18.90 -16.70
N LEU A 132 4.22 17.93 -17.56
CA LEU A 132 3.95 16.52 -17.27
C LEU A 132 4.72 16.00 -16.05
N GLY A 133 5.99 16.38 -15.90
CA GLY A 133 6.78 15.98 -14.73
C GLY A 133 6.18 16.48 -13.41
N LYS A 134 5.70 17.73 -13.37
CA LYS A 134 5.01 18.27 -12.19
C LYS A 134 3.70 17.53 -11.87
N LEU A 135 2.92 17.21 -12.89
CA LEU A 135 1.68 16.44 -12.75
C LEU A 135 1.93 15.04 -12.17
N GLU A 136 2.99 14.37 -12.61
CA GLU A 136 3.39 13.05 -12.09
C GLU A 136 3.83 13.13 -10.61
N ASP A 137 4.62 14.14 -10.25
CA ASP A 137 5.06 14.35 -8.86
C ASP A 137 3.88 14.71 -7.93
N GLU A 138 3.00 15.62 -8.35
CA GLU A 138 1.78 15.97 -7.59
C GLU A 138 0.90 14.73 -7.39
N LYS A 139 0.69 13.95 -8.44
CA LYS A 139 -0.10 12.72 -8.35
C LYS A 139 0.54 11.71 -7.38
N ARG A 140 1.85 11.52 -7.43
CA ARG A 140 2.57 10.60 -6.53
C ARG A 140 2.39 11.03 -5.07
N HIS A 141 2.53 12.32 -4.78
CA HIS A 141 2.33 12.83 -3.42
C HIS A 141 0.89 12.66 -2.92
N VAL A 142 -0.10 12.90 -3.78
CA VAL A 142 -1.51 12.67 -3.42
C VAL A 142 -1.78 11.19 -3.16
N GLU A 143 -1.25 10.28 -3.98
CA GLU A 143 -1.40 8.84 -3.79
C GLU A 143 -0.72 8.36 -2.51
N GLU A 144 0.48 8.85 -2.19
CA GLU A 144 1.19 8.56 -0.94
C GLU A 144 0.39 9.02 0.30
N MET A 145 -0.12 10.26 0.30
CA MET A 145 -0.91 10.80 1.41
C MET A 145 -2.26 10.09 1.56
N ALA A 146 -2.92 9.76 0.46
CA ALA A 146 -4.18 9.03 0.47
C ALA A 146 -3.99 7.61 1.04
N ASN A 147 -2.91 6.92 0.65
CA ASN A 147 -2.62 5.58 1.14
C ASN A 147 -2.31 5.60 2.65
N LEU A 148 -1.54 6.59 3.14
CA LEU A 148 -1.27 6.73 4.58
C LEU A 148 -2.53 7.01 5.40
N HIS A 149 -3.41 7.92 4.94
CA HIS A 149 -4.66 8.22 5.63
C HIS A 149 -5.63 7.04 5.61
N LEU A 150 -5.80 6.38 4.45
CA LEU A 150 -6.64 5.19 4.34
C LEU A 150 -6.15 4.11 5.31
N HIS A 151 -4.84 3.89 5.38
CA HIS A 151 -4.23 2.90 6.25
C HIS A 151 -4.55 3.17 7.73
N LEU A 152 -4.40 4.42 8.19
CA LEU A 152 -4.76 4.82 9.56
C LEU A 152 -6.24 4.64 9.85
N ARG A 153 -7.14 4.97 8.90
CA ARG A 153 -8.58 4.76 9.06
C ARG A 153 -8.94 3.27 9.15
N THR A 154 -8.27 2.42 8.38
CA THR A 154 -8.46 0.96 8.48
C THR A 154 -7.97 0.43 9.82
N ILE A 155 -6.84 0.93 10.34
CA ILE A 155 -6.35 0.59 11.68
C ILE A 155 -7.37 0.97 12.76
N GLU A 156 -7.92 2.20 12.69
CA GLU A 156 -8.95 2.67 13.61
C GLU A 156 -10.20 1.77 13.55
N ALA A 157 -10.65 1.38 12.35
CA ALA A 157 -11.77 0.47 12.19
C ALA A 157 -11.51 -0.93 12.78
N LEU A 158 -10.30 -1.46 12.62
CA LEU A 158 -9.89 -2.73 13.23
C LEU A 158 -9.83 -2.63 14.76
N ALA A 159 -9.29 -1.53 15.28
CA ALA A 159 -9.26 -1.25 16.72
C ALA A 159 -10.69 -1.21 17.30
N LEU A 160 -11.61 -0.51 16.63
CA LEU A 160 -13.04 -0.48 16.99
C LEU A 160 -13.68 -1.88 16.96
N ALA A 161 -13.33 -2.73 16.00
CA ALA A 161 -13.85 -4.10 15.94
C ALA A 161 -13.36 -4.96 17.12
N ILE A 162 -12.11 -4.77 17.58
CA ILE A 162 -11.56 -5.46 18.76
C ILE A 162 -12.24 -4.94 20.03
N GLU A 163 -12.45 -3.63 20.13
CA GLU A 163 -13.15 -2.97 21.23
C GLU A 163 -14.54 -3.59 21.46
N ALA A 164 -15.29 -3.83 20.37
CA ALA A 164 -16.61 -4.45 20.43
C ALA A 164 -16.59 -5.84 21.10
N LYS A 165 -15.47 -6.56 21.02
CA LYS A 165 -15.31 -7.90 21.60
C LYS A 165 -14.82 -7.87 23.05
N ASP A 166 -13.82 -7.05 23.36
CA ASP A 166 -13.06 -7.13 24.64
C ASP A 166 -13.66 -6.29 25.78
N HIS A 167 -14.83 -5.68 25.59
CA HIS A 167 -15.45 -4.74 26.54
C HIS A 167 -14.54 -3.56 26.97
N THR A 168 -13.41 -3.36 26.28
CA THR A 168 -12.58 -2.17 26.40
C THR A 168 -13.35 -0.97 25.86
N THR A 169 -13.12 0.22 26.42
CA THR A 169 -13.88 1.40 26.02
C THR A 169 -13.15 2.18 24.93
N HIS A 170 -13.90 2.78 24.01
CA HIS A 170 -13.36 3.66 22.97
C HIS A 170 -12.48 4.75 23.57
N GLU A 171 -12.94 5.29 24.70
CA GLU A 171 -12.25 6.34 25.42
C GLU A 171 -10.88 5.89 25.95
N HIS A 172 -10.72 4.62 26.34
CA HIS A 172 -9.44 4.07 26.78
C HIS A 172 -8.41 4.11 25.64
N LEU A 173 -8.77 3.59 24.46
CA LEU A 173 -7.87 3.60 23.29
C LEU A 173 -7.48 5.03 22.90
N GLN A 174 -8.43 5.97 22.96
CA GLN A 174 -8.18 7.39 22.71
C GLN A 174 -7.22 8.01 23.73
N ARG A 175 -7.44 7.81 25.04
CA ARG A 175 -6.56 8.33 26.10
C ARG A 175 -5.16 7.74 25.99
N VAL A 176 -5.04 6.42 25.84
CA VAL A 176 -3.76 5.74 25.67
C VAL A 176 -3.00 6.28 24.45
N ARG A 177 -3.69 6.45 23.31
CA ARG A 177 -3.12 7.06 22.11
C ARG A 177 -2.58 8.46 22.36
N VAL A 178 -3.39 9.33 22.98
CA VAL A 178 -2.98 10.72 23.25
C VAL A 178 -1.79 10.76 24.19
N TYR A 179 -1.83 9.98 25.27
CA TYR A 179 -0.79 9.99 26.29
C TYR A 179 0.53 9.45 25.73
N ALA A 180 0.49 8.33 25.01
CA ALA A 180 1.68 7.72 24.42
C ALA A 180 2.37 8.66 23.43
N ILE A 181 1.61 9.31 22.55
CA ILE A 181 2.17 10.19 21.52
C ILE A 181 2.79 11.45 22.12
N GLU A 182 2.14 12.09 23.09
CA GLU A 182 2.68 13.29 23.71
C GLU A 182 3.91 12.98 24.57
N VAL A 183 3.93 11.84 25.26
CA VAL A 183 5.13 11.37 25.98
C VAL A 183 6.27 11.07 25.00
N ALA A 184 5.98 10.43 23.86
CA ALA A 184 6.98 10.11 22.85
C ALA A 184 7.61 11.37 22.24
N LYS A 185 6.79 12.39 21.94
CA LYS A 185 7.27 13.69 21.46
C LYS A 185 8.22 14.36 22.45
N GLU A 186 7.89 14.31 23.74
CA GLU A 186 8.73 14.87 24.80
C GLU A 186 10.07 14.14 24.92
N LEU A 187 10.06 12.82 24.70
CA LEU A 187 11.28 11.99 24.64
C LEU A 187 12.06 12.15 23.32
N GLY A 188 11.57 12.96 22.38
CA GLY A 188 12.22 13.23 21.11
C GLY A 188 12.07 12.11 20.07
N VAL A 189 11.11 11.19 20.26
CA VAL A 189 10.79 10.12 19.28
C VAL A 189 10.16 10.76 18.04
N LYS A 190 10.67 10.43 16.85
CA LYS A 190 10.27 11.03 15.56
C LYS A 190 10.24 9.99 14.44
N GLY A 191 9.57 10.35 13.35
CA GLY A 191 9.53 9.54 12.13
C GLY A 191 8.84 8.19 12.34
N PRO A 192 9.40 7.08 11.81
CA PRO A 192 8.71 5.79 11.76
C PRO A 192 8.42 5.22 13.16
N ASP A 193 9.24 5.52 14.18
CA ASP A 193 9.00 5.03 15.54
C ASP A 193 7.77 5.68 16.19
N LEU A 194 7.48 6.94 15.84
CA LEU A 194 6.30 7.65 16.34
C LEU A 194 5.03 7.12 15.67
N GLU A 195 5.07 6.85 14.37
CA GLU A 195 3.98 6.23 13.63
C GLU A 195 3.72 4.80 14.12
N ALA A 196 4.78 4.04 14.40
CA ALA A 196 4.68 2.71 14.98
C ALA A 196 4.01 2.73 16.36
N LEU A 197 4.37 3.68 17.22
CA LEU A 197 3.73 3.85 18.52
C LEU A 197 2.25 4.25 18.37
N HIS A 198 1.92 5.11 17.40
CA HIS A 198 0.53 5.49 17.13
C HIS A 198 -0.33 4.29 16.78
N ALA A 199 0.13 3.45 15.85
CA ALA A 199 -0.56 2.22 15.47
C ALA A 199 -0.60 1.21 16.62
N ALA A 200 0.51 1.05 17.35
CA ALA A 200 0.58 0.12 18.48
C ALA A 200 -0.35 0.51 19.62
N ALA A 201 -0.52 1.81 19.93
CA ALA A 201 -1.45 2.27 20.95
C ALA A 201 -2.88 1.82 20.68
N LEU A 202 -3.29 1.78 19.40
CA LEU A 202 -4.62 1.32 18.98
C LEU A 202 -4.75 -0.21 18.91
N LEU A 203 -3.65 -0.91 18.63
CA LEU A 203 -3.67 -2.34 18.28
C LEU A 203 -2.97 -3.26 19.30
N HIS A 204 -2.45 -2.74 20.42
CA HIS A 204 -1.65 -3.55 21.36
C HIS A 204 -2.39 -4.79 21.88
N ASP A 205 -3.70 -4.68 22.04
CA ASP A 205 -4.57 -5.74 22.54
C ASP A 205 -5.25 -6.56 21.43
N ILE A 206 -4.88 -6.39 20.15
CA ILE A 206 -5.48 -7.15 19.03
C ILE A 206 -5.38 -8.67 19.21
N GLY A 207 -4.34 -9.15 19.88
CA GLY A 207 -4.18 -10.57 20.15
C GLY A 207 -5.17 -11.15 21.15
N LYS A 208 -5.92 -10.34 21.91
CA LYS A 208 -6.97 -10.82 22.82
C LYS A 208 -8.08 -11.54 22.07
N LEU A 209 -8.19 -11.34 20.76
CA LEU A 209 -9.06 -12.13 19.88
C LEU A 209 -8.83 -13.65 20.02
N ALA A 210 -7.61 -14.09 20.36
CA ALA A 210 -7.25 -15.50 20.54
C ALA A 210 -7.37 -16.01 21.98
N VAL A 211 -7.71 -15.15 22.96
CA VAL A 211 -7.91 -15.58 24.34
C VAL A 211 -9.39 -15.96 24.53
N PRO A 212 -9.70 -17.11 25.17
CA PRO A 212 -11.08 -17.53 25.41
C PRO A 212 -11.89 -16.52 26.23
N GLU A 213 -13.16 -16.37 25.87
CA GLU A 213 -14.11 -15.42 26.49
C GLU A 213 -14.23 -15.60 28.02
N HIS A 214 -14.31 -16.85 28.48
CA HIS A 214 -14.41 -17.16 29.91
C HIS A 214 -13.17 -16.76 30.73
N ILE A 215 -12.03 -16.48 30.08
CA ILE A 215 -10.82 -15.97 30.73
C ILE A 215 -10.82 -14.44 30.70
N ILE A 216 -11.13 -13.82 29.56
CA ILE A 216 -11.19 -12.35 29.41
C ILE A 216 -12.26 -11.76 30.34
N SER A 217 -13.45 -12.33 30.33
CA SER A 217 -14.63 -11.82 31.03
C SER A 217 -14.78 -12.36 32.45
N LYS A 218 -13.73 -12.97 33.01
CA LYS A 218 -13.77 -13.56 34.35
C LYS A 218 -13.82 -12.49 35.45
N PRO A 219 -14.84 -12.47 36.33
CA PRO A 219 -14.85 -11.60 37.49
C PRO A 219 -13.82 -12.07 38.52
N GLY A 220 -12.74 -11.31 38.68
CA GLY A 220 -11.75 -11.54 39.75
C GLY A 220 -10.34 -11.83 39.23
N ARG A 221 -9.53 -12.50 40.06
CA ARG A 221 -8.13 -12.82 39.72
C ARG A 221 -8.07 -14.08 38.86
N LEU A 222 -7.22 -14.05 37.84
CA LEU A 222 -6.92 -15.21 37.01
C LEU A 222 -6.11 -16.24 37.81
N SER A 223 -6.33 -17.52 37.55
CA SER A 223 -5.45 -18.59 37.99
C SER A 223 -4.11 -18.49 37.24
N PRO A 224 -3.02 -19.11 37.75
CA PRO A 224 -1.75 -19.13 37.03
C PRO A 224 -1.88 -19.68 35.60
N GLU A 225 -2.66 -20.74 35.41
CA GLU A 225 -2.91 -21.37 34.10
C GLU A 225 -3.68 -20.45 33.15
N GLU A 226 -4.71 -19.77 33.66
CA GLU A 226 -5.48 -18.76 32.91
C GLU A 226 -4.59 -17.57 32.53
N PHE A 227 -3.69 -17.16 33.42
CA PHE A 227 -2.74 -16.09 33.15
C PHE A 227 -1.73 -16.49 32.07
N GLU A 228 -1.23 -17.74 32.05
CA GLU A 228 -0.40 -18.24 30.95
C GLU A 228 -1.12 -18.14 29.61
N LYS A 229 -2.43 -18.46 29.57
CA LYS A 229 -3.25 -18.29 28.37
C LYS A 229 -3.46 -16.82 28.01
N MET A 230 -3.64 -15.94 28.99
CA MET A 230 -3.77 -14.51 28.76
C MET A 230 -2.51 -13.93 28.09
N LYS A 231 -1.30 -14.32 28.53
CA LYS A 231 -0.03 -13.79 27.98
C LYS A 231 0.15 -14.00 26.48
N ILE A 232 -0.52 -15.01 25.90
CA ILE A 232 -0.44 -15.36 24.48
C ILE A 232 -0.88 -14.21 23.56
N HIS A 233 -1.74 -13.29 24.03
CA HIS A 233 -2.20 -12.17 23.20
C HIS A 233 -1.05 -11.30 22.66
N THR A 234 0.05 -11.16 23.40
CA THR A 234 1.22 -10.40 22.92
C THR A 234 1.85 -11.03 21.67
N LEU A 235 1.94 -12.37 21.66
CA LEU A 235 2.52 -13.14 20.56
C LEU A 235 1.58 -13.23 19.37
N VAL A 236 0.30 -13.55 19.61
CA VAL A 236 -0.72 -13.60 18.56
C VAL A 236 -0.92 -12.23 17.94
N GLY A 237 -0.96 -11.17 18.76
CA GLY A 237 -1.09 -9.80 18.27
C GLY A 237 0.09 -9.43 17.37
N ALA A 238 1.32 -9.78 17.78
CA ALA A 238 2.49 -9.61 16.93
C ALA A 238 2.39 -10.40 15.61
N GLU A 239 1.95 -11.65 15.64
CA GLU A 239 1.78 -12.48 14.43
C GLU A 239 0.73 -11.91 13.47
N ILE A 240 -0.40 -11.42 13.99
CA ILE A 240 -1.44 -10.75 13.18
C ILE A 240 -0.82 -9.54 12.47
N LEU A 241 -0.07 -8.70 13.19
CA LEU A 241 0.51 -7.47 12.64
C LEU A 241 1.68 -7.72 11.69
N GLU A 242 2.42 -8.81 11.85
CA GLU A 242 3.45 -9.25 10.88
C GLU A 242 2.87 -9.52 9.50
N ARG A 243 1.63 -10.03 9.43
CA ARG A 243 0.94 -10.31 8.16
C ARG A 243 0.46 -9.04 7.46
N VAL A 244 0.14 -7.99 8.22
CA VAL A 244 -0.30 -6.69 7.67
C VAL A 244 0.85 -5.93 7.00
N ARG A 245 2.10 -6.17 7.41
CA ARG A 245 3.32 -5.55 6.84
C ARG A 245 3.29 -4.02 6.83
N PHE A 246 3.20 -3.44 8.03
CA PHE A 246 3.32 -1.99 8.22
C PHE A 246 4.65 -1.44 7.68
N PRO A 247 4.69 -0.21 7.14
CA PRO A 247 5.93 0.43 6.69
C PRO A 247 6.84 0.86 7.85
N TYR A 248 6.37 0.75 9.09
CA TYR A 248 7.04 1.12 10.33
C TYR A 248 6.98 -0.03 11.38
N PRO A 249 7.87 -0.06 12.39
CA PRO A 249 8.06 -1.22 13.26
C PRO A 249 7.01 -1.34 14.39
N VAL A 250 5.76 -1.66 14.06
CA VAL A 250 4.67 -1.85 15.06
C VAL A 250 4.86 -3.13 15.87
N VAL A 251 5.26 -4.21 15.19
CA VAL A 251 5.31 -5.57 15.75
C VAL A 251 6.16 -5.66 17.03
N PRO A 252 7.39 -5.09 17.10
CA PRO A 252 8.18 -5.12 18.32
C PRO A 252 7.51 -4.41 19.50
N ILE A 253 6.75 -3.35 19.24
CA ILE A 253 6.04 -2.60 20.29
C ILE A 253 4.93 -3.46 20.88
N VAL A 254 4.07 -4.02 20.03
CA VAL A 254 2.95 -4.86 20.46
C VAL A 254 3.42 -6.16 21.10
N ARG A 255 4.50 -6.76 20.60
CA ARG A 255 5.08 -7.96 21.22
C ARG A 255 5.59 -7.70 22.64
N ALA A 256 6.17 -6.53 22.88
CA ALA A 256 6.90 -6.22 24.12
C ALA A 256 6.15 -5.28 25.09
N HIS A 257 4.88 -4.94 24.83
CA HIS A 257 4.17 -3.94 25.65
C HIS A 257 3.85 -4.39 27.09
N HIS A 258 4.07 -5.67 27.42
CA HIS A 258 4.01 -6.20 28.79
C HIS A 258 5.39 -6.59 29.35
N GLU A 259 6.47 -6.21 28.67
CA GLU A 259 7.81 -6.28 29.25
C GLU A 259 7.94 -5.25 30.37
N LYS A 260 8.73 -5.62 31.38
CA LYS A 260 8.98 -4.77 32.55
C LYS A 260 10.42 -4.31 32.54
N TRP A 261 10.67 -3.10 33.02
CA TRP A 261 12.01 -2.51 33.04
C TRP A 261 13.06 -3.40 33.75
N ASP A 262 12.69 -4.12 34.79
CA ASP A 262 13.52 -5.07 35.54
C ASP A 262 13.68 -6.46 34.87
N GLY A 263 12.94 -6.72 33.79
CA GLY A 263 12.86 -7.97 33.01
C GLY A 263 12.08 -9.09 33.67
N SER A 264 11.23 -8.79 34.65
CA SER A 264 10.23 -9.73 35.16
C SER A 264 8.95 -9.80 34.30
N GLY A 265 8.95 -9.11 33.14
CA GLY A 265 7.84 -9.05 32.19
C GLY A 265 7.79 -10.25 31.24
N TYR A 266 6.91 -10.17 30.25
CA TYR A 266 6.70 -11.20 29.24
C TYR A 266 6.47 -10.55 27.86
N PRO A 267 6.66 -11.29 26.75
CA PRO A 267 6.97 -12.72 26.64
C PRO A 267 8.47 -13.10 26.57
N LEU A 268 9.36 -12.14 26.35
CA LEU A 268 10.79 -12.35 26.11
C LEU A 268 11.65 -12.10 27.35
N GLY A 269 11.16 -11.35 28.34
CA GLY A 269 11.91 -11.01 29.56
C GLY A 269 13.00 -9.97 29.32
N LEU A 270 12.76 -9.04 28.39
CA LEU A 270 13.70 -7.98 28.01
C LEU A 270 13.95 -7.01 29.17
N LYS A 271 15.16 -6.45 29.26
CA LYS A 271 15.55 -5.56 30.37
C LYS A 271 15.92 -4.17 29.90
N GLY A 272 15.44 -3.18 30.64
CA GLY A 272 15.81 -1.78 30.45
C GLY A 272 15.65 -1.29 29.00
N ALA A 273 16.76 -0.89 28.39
CA ALA A 273 16.79 -0.33 27.04
C ALA A 273 16.65 -1.37 25.91
N GLU A 274 16.69 -2.68 26.21
CA GLU A 274 16.37 -3.74 25.24
C GLU A 274 14.90 -3.70 24.83
N ILE A 275 14.03 -3.16 25.68
CA ILE A 275 12.62 -2.97 25.40
C ILE A 275 12.49 -1.80 24.40
N PRO A 276 11.80 -1.98 23.26
CA PRO A 276 11.54 -0.90 22.31
C PRO A 276 10.95 0.33 23.01
N ILE A 277 11.41 1.53 22.63
CA ILE A 277 10.96 2.77 23.30
C ILE A 277 9.43 2.93 23.27
N GLY A 278 8.80 2.55 22.17
CA GLY A 278 7.35 2.54 22.06
C GLY A 278 6.67 1.61 23.09
N ALA A 279 7.22 0.43 23.35
CA ALA A 279 6.67 -0.51 24.34
C ALA A 279 6.86 0.00 25.77
N ARG A 280 7.99 0.66 26.06
CA ARG A 280 8.23 1.31 27.36
C ARG A 280 7.25 2.45 27.65
N ILE A 281 6.91 3.23 26.62
CA ILE A 281 5.91 4.29 26.74
C ILE A 281 4.53 3.67 26.91
N LEU A 282 4.18 2.73 26.04
CA LEU A 282 2.85 2.14 25.98
C LEU A 282 2.48 1.38 27.26
N SER A 283 3.40 0.58 27.81
CA SER A 283 3.20 -0.16 29.08
C SER A 283 2.86 0.76 30.26
N ALA A 284 3.58 1.87 30.41
CA ALA A 284 3.34 2.83 31.50
C ALA A 284 2.03 3.60 31.32
N VAL A 285 1.72 3.98 30.07
CA VAL A 285 0.50 4.69 29.72
C VAL A 285 -0.74 3.82 29.89
N ASP A 286 -0.70 2.59 29.40
CA ASP A 286 -1.78 1.61 29.55
C ASP A 286 -2.04 1.31 31.04
N TYR A 287 -0.98 1.12 31.84
CA TYR A 287 -1.13 0.94 33.28
C TYR A 287 -1.79 2.15 33.98
N LEU A 288 -1.41 3.37 33.62
CA LEU A 288 -2.02 4.58 34.16
C LEU A 288 -3.51 4.64 33.82
N ASP A 289 -3.86 4.45 32.54
CA ASP A 289 -5.25 4.52 32.10
C ASP A 289 -6.09 3.39 32.70
N ALA A 290 -5.53 2.19 32.77
CA ALA A 290 -6.17 1.04 33.39
C ALA A 290 -6.60 1.34 34.83
N LEU A 291 -5.75 2.00 35.63
CA LEU A 291 -6.06 2.37 37.01
C LEU A 291 -7.00 3.58 37.14
N ALA A 292 -6.90 4.53 36.21
CA ALA A 292 -7.68 5.76 36.22
C ALA A 292 -9.11 5.59 35.64
N SER A 293 -9.38 4.48 34.95
CA SER A 293 -10.65 4.22 34.30
C SER A 293 -11.52 3.22 35.07
N ASP A 294 -12.84 3.40 34.99
CA ASP A 294 -13.80 2.42 35.49
C ASP A 294 -13.73 1.14 34.66
N ARG A 295 -13.79 -0.01 35.33
CA ARG A 295 -13.89 -1.34 34.71
C ARG A 295 -15.07 -2.10 35.33
N GLN A 296 -15.59 -3.10 34.63
CA GLN A 296 -16.78 -3.88 35.03
C GLN A 296 -16.77 -4.33 36.51
N TYR A 297 -15.60 -4.60 37.08
CA TYR A 297 -15.44 -5.10 38.45
C TYR A 297 -14.66 -4.15 39.38
N ARG A 298 -14.28 -2.95 38.93
CA ARG A 298 -13.45 -2.02 39.71
C ARG A 298 -13.73 -0.57 39.34
N ARG A 299 -13.99 0.27 40.34
CA ARG A 299 -14.05 1.74 40.15
C ARG A 299 -12.68 2.34 39.88
N ALA A 300 -12.67 3.40 39.08
CA ALA A 300 -11.51 4.25 38.86
C ALA A 300 -10.90 4.72 40.18
N LEU A 301 -9.56 4.69 40.26
CA LEU A 301 -8.84 5.26 41.39
C LEU A 301 -8.69 6.78 41.22
N PRO A 302 -8.64 7.56 42.31
CA PRO A 302 -8.29 8.96 42.23
C PRO A 302 -6.93 9.13 41.55
N MET A 303 -6.84 10.04 40.57
CA MET A 303 -5.62 10.22 39.75
C MET A 303 -4.35 10.44 40.60
N ARG A 304 -4.48 11.10 41.76
CA ARG A 304 -3.35 11.28 42.70
C ARG A 304 -2.79 9.93 43.20
N GLU A 305 -3.65 8.97 43.49
CA GLU A 305 -3.25 7.62 43.92
C GLU A 305 -2.66 6.82 42.77
N VAL A 306 -3.23 6.96 41.56
CA VAL A 306 -2.69 6.35 40.33
C VAL A 306 -1.26 6.78 40.09
N ILE A 307 -1.00 8.09 40.18
CA ILE A 307 0.34 8.66 40.00
C ILE A 307 1.31 8.17 41.09
N GLN A 308 0.88 8.06 42.35
CA GLN A 308 1.71 7.50 43.42
C GLN A 308 2.06 6.03 43.16
N LYS A 309 1.11 5.22 42.68
CA LYS A 309 1.36 3.82 42.31
C LYS A 309 2.33 3.73 41.12
N LEU A 310 2.13 4.55 40.09
CA LEU A 310 3.03 4.62 38.95
C LEU A 310 4.46 5.00 39.38
N ALA A 311 4.59 5.96 40.30
CA ALA A 311 5.88 6.37 40.88
C ALA A 311 6.59 5.22 41.61
N ALA A 312 5.85 4.40 42.36
CA ALA A 312 6.40 3.26 43.12
C ALA A 312 6.91 2.11 42.20
N GLU A 313 6.39 2.05 40.98
CA GLU A 313 6.77 1.08 39.94
C GLU A 313 7.87 1.61 38.99
N SER A 314 8.31 2.86 39.18
CA SER A 314 9.39 3.47 38.42
C SER A 314 10.71 2.70 38.63
N GLY A 315 11.35 2.32 37.53
CA GLY A 315 12.60 1.53 37.56
C GLY A 315 12.41 0.06 37.91
N LYS A 316 11.18 -0.40 38.14
CA LYS A 316 10.83 -1.82 38.33
C LYS A 316 10.03 -2.30 37.12
N SER A 317 8.77 -1.89 37.05
CA SER A 317 7.90 -2.23 35.93
C SER A 317 8.08 -1.25 34.77
N PHE A 318 8.30 0.04 35.05
CA PHE A 318 8.27 1.09 34.01
C PHE A 318 9.58 1.88 33.90
N ASP A 319 9.87 2.37 32.70
CA ASP A 319 11.02 3.24 32.42
C ASP A 319 10.92 4.53 33.27
N PRO A 320 11.93 4.84 34.10
CA PRO A 320 11.92 6.04 34.94
C PRO A 320 11.69 7.35 34.18
N LYS A 321 12.19 7.47 32.94
CA LYS A 321 12.03 8.68 32.12
C LYS A 321 10.58 8.87 31.69
N VAL A 322 9.90 7.78 31.33
CA VAL A 322 8.49 7.80 30.94
C VAL A 322 7.62 8.19 32.13
N VAL A 323 7.88 7.58 33.30
CA VAL A 323 7.14 7.88 34.54
C VAL A 323 7.32 9.34 34.94
N ASP A 324 8.53 9.89 34.88
CA ASP A 324 8.79 11.31 35.20
C ASP A 324 7.97 12.28 34.34
N ILE A 325 7.86 12.01 33.02
CA ILE A 325 7.05 12.84 32.11
C ILE A 325 5.56 12.73 32.45
N LEU A 326 5.06 11.51 32.67
CA LEU A 326 3.67 11.29 33.05
C LEU A 326 3.33 12.01 34.36
N GLN A 327 4.18 11.92 35.37
CA GLN A 327 3.98 12.63 36.65
C GLN A 327 3.89 14.15 36.48
N LYS A 328 4.75 14.73 35.64
CA LYS A 328 4.79 16.19 35.42
C LYS A 328 3.62 16.68 34.58
N ARG A 329 3.15 15.87 33.63
CA ARG A 329 2.25 16.33 32.56
C ARG A 329 0.85 15.73 32.56
N TYR A 330 0.51 14.79 33.46
CA TYR A 330 -0.78 14.09 33.42
C TYR A 330 -2.00 15.04 33.32
N GLN A 331 -2.00 16.17 34.04
CA GLN A 331 -3.12 17.13 33.99
C GLN A 331 -3.30 17.79 32.63
N TYR A 332 -2.21 17.98 31.90
CA TYR A 332 -2.23 18.51 30.54
C TYR A 332 -2.70 17.43 29.57
N LEU A 333 -2.18 16.21 29.72
CA LEU A 333 -2.54 15.06 28.90
C LEU A 333 -4.03 14.74 29.00
N GLU A 334 -4.58 14.71 30.22
CA GLU A 334 -6.00 14.49 30.48
C GLU A 334 -6.88 15.51 29.76
N ARG A 335 -6.55 16.80 29.89
CA ARG A 335 -7.26 17.89 29.18
C ARG A 335 -7.22 17.71 27.67
N LEU A 336 -6.07 17.30 27.14
CA LEU A 336 -5.89 17.08 25.70
C LEU A 336 -6.71 15.87 25.22
N ALA A 337 -6.76 14.79 25.99
CA ALA A 337 -7.52 13.59 25.64
C ALA A 337 -9.03 13.86 25.65
N VAL A 338 -9.54 14.58 26.66
CA VAL A 338 -10.95 15.02 26.71
C VAL A 338 -11.30 15.89 25.50
N ALA A 339 -10.44 16.86 25.16
CA ALA A 339 -10.66 17.75 24.02
C ALA A 339 -10.67 16.99 22.68
N LYS A 340 -9.78 16.01 22.50
CA LYS A 340 -9.73 15.19 21.27
C LYS A 340 -10.89 14.20 21.19
N SER A 341 -11.27 13.58 22.30
CA SER A 341 -12.42 12.67 22.33
C SER A 341 -13.73 13.39 21.98
N ALA A 342 -13.87 14.66 22.35
CA ALA A 342 -15.03 15.48 21.97
C ALA A 342 -15.07 15.87 20.48
N GLN A 343 -13.94 15.76 19.77
CA GLN A 343 -13.81 16.12 18.36
C GLN A 343 -13.84 14.90 17.43
N ASP A 344 -13.85 13.68 17.97
CA ASP A 344 -13.82 12.46 17.17
C ASP A 344 -15.21 12.16 16.56
N PRO A 345 -15.37 12.16 15.21
CA PRO A 345 -16.64 11.84 14.57
C PRO A 345 -17.03 10.36 14.69
N THR A 346 -16.09 9.46 15.00
CA THR A 346 -16.38 8.04 15.22
C THR A 346 -16.68 7.82 16.70
N GLY A 347 -17.95 7.94 17.07
CA GLY A 347 -18.42 7.55 18.40
C GLY A 347 -18.30 6.04 18.66
N PRO A 348 -18.56 5.58 19.90
CA PRO A 348 -18.53 4.15 20.23
C PRO A 348 -19.54 3.36 19.39
N LEU A 349 -19.23 2.08 19.17
CA LEU A 349 -20.13 1.19 18.43
C LEU A 349 -21.45 1.00 19.20
N SER A 350 -22.58 1.09 18.48
CA SER A 350 -23.91 0.86 19.02
C SER A 350 -24.16 -0.63 19.29
N THR A 351 -23.70 -1.14 20.43
CA THR A 351 -23.86 -2.55 20.82
C THR A 351 -25.22 -2.88 21.44
N ALA A 352 -26.00 -1.87 21.85
CA ALA A 352 -27.30 -2.03 22.52
C ALA A 352 -28.51 -2.11 21.56
N ILE A 353 -28.31 -2.35 20.27
CA ILE A 353 -29.41 -2.39 19.29
C ILE A 353 -30.22 -3.68 19.49
N LYS A 354 -31.49 -3.53 19.87
CA LYS A 354 -32.45 -4.63 19.93
C LYS A 354 -33.06 -4.85 18.55
N ILE A 355 -32.80 -6.01 17.94
CA ILE A 355 -33.37 -6.37 16.64
C ILE A 355 -34.77 -6.97 16.86
N GLU A 356 -35.82 -6.29 16.40
CA GLU A 356 -37.22 -6.69 16.66
C GLU A 356 -37.78 -7.70 15.63
N ARG A 357 -37.16 -7.84 14.44
CA ARG A 357 -37.58 -8.79 13.39
C ARG A 357 -36.65 -10.01 13.36
N GLY A 358 -37.23 -11.21 13.35
CA GLY A 358 -36.47 -12.47 13.28
C GLY A 358 -36.03 -13.02 14.65
N LEU A 359 -36.90 -12.92 15.65
CA LEU A 359 -36.65 -13.36 17.04
C LEU A 359 -36.34 -14.87 17.17
N GLU A 360 -36.58 -15.66 16.13
CA GLU A 360 -36.19 -17.07 16.07
C GLU A 360 -35.23 -17.27 14.89
N PRO A 361 -34.05 -17.88 15.09
CA PRO A 361 -33.21 -18.29 13.99
C PRO A 361 -33.97 -19.27 13.10
N ALA A 362 -33.69 -19.30 11.80
CA ALA A 362 -34.39 -20.19 10.86
C ALA A 362 -34.29 -21.69 11.23
N ALA A 363 -33.29 -22.06 12.04
CA ALA A 363 -33.10 -23.39 12.59
C ALA A 363 -33.90 -23.66 13.89
N GLY A 364 -34.61 -22.68 14.44
CA GLY A 364 -35.21 -22.74 15.77
C GLY A 364 -34.19 -22.69 16.92
N PHE A 365 -34.67 -22.59 18.15
CA PHE A 365 -33.82 -22.71 19.34
C PHE A 365 -33.62 -24.19 19.73
N GLU A 366 -32.43 -24.52 20.25
CA GLU A 366 -32.15 -25.85 20.76
C GLU A 366 -32.98 -26.13 22.03
N ASN A 367 -33.87 -27.11 21.96
CA ASN A 367 -34.67 -27.55 23.10
C ASN A 367 -33.85 -28.55 23.93
N ALA A 368 -33.02 -28.05 24.85
CA ALA A 368 -32.26 -28.93 25.74
C ALA A 368 -33.22 -29.68 26.69
N THR A 369 -33.20 -31.02 26.65
CA THR A 369 -33.93 -31.86 27.62
C THR A 369 -32.98 -32.33 28.72
N ALA A 370 -33.49 -32.59 29.92
CA ALA A 370 -32.70 -32.91 31.11
C ALA A 370 -31.84 -34.20 31.01
N GLN A 371 -31.95 -34.96 29.91
CA GLN A 371 -31.18 -36.19 29.65
C GLN A 371 -29.78 -35.94 29.02
N ASP A 372 -29.46 -34.73 28.56
CA ASP A 372 -28.20 -34.44 27.84
C ASP A 372 -26.94 -34.32 28.73
N TYR A 373 -27.07 -34.40 30.06
CA TYR A 373 -25.95 -34.21 30.98
C TYR A 373 -24.99 -35.41 31.11
N ALA A 374 -25.34 -36.59 30.58
CA ALA A 374 -24.52 -37.81 30.69
C ALA A 374 -23.49 -37.99 29.55
N GLY A 375 -23.55 -37.20 28.47
CA GLY A 375 -22.71 -37.37 27.26
C GLY A 375 -21.45 -36.49 27.18
N ARG A 376 -21.10 -35.77 28.24
CA ARG A 376 -20.19 -34.59 28.21
C ARG A 376 -18.71 -34.90 27.87
N GLU A 377 -18.28 -36.15 27.86
CA GLU A 377 -16.91 -36.55 27.46
C GLU A 377 -16.74 -36.55 25.93
N ASN A 378 -17.75 -36.94 25.15
CA ASN A 378 -17.68 -36.89 23.68
C ASN A 378 -17.82 -35.45 23.13
N THR A 379 -18.35 -34.52 23.93
CA THR A 379 -18.56 -33.12 23.57
C THR A 379 -17.28 -32.27 23.66
N PHE A 380 -16.26 -32.72 24.39
CA PHE A 380 -14.98 -32.00 24.50
C PHE A 380 -14.12 -32.12 23.23
N LEU A 381 -14.14 -33.29 22.58
CA LEU A 381 -13.47 -33.47 21.29
C LEU A 381 -14.21 -32.75 20.16
N SER A 382 -15.54 -32.70 20.21
CA SER A 382 -16.33 -31.92 19.24
C SER A 382 -16.19 -30.42 19.45
N SER A 383 -16.03 -29.92 20.68
CA SER A 383 -15.78 -28.51 20.94
C SER A 383 -14.38 -28.07 20.52
N ILE A 384 -13.36 -28.94 20.64
CA ILE A 384 -12.03 -28.71 20.06
C ILE A 384 -12.09 -28.68 18.53
N ALA A 385 -12.84 -29.60 17.92
CA ALA A 385 -13.03 -29.62 16.46
C ALA A 385 -13.79 -28.38 15.98
N ALA A 386 -14.84 -27.96 16.69
CA ALA A 386 -15.61 -26.75 16.39
C ALA A 386 -14.76 -25.48 16.58
N ALA A 387 -14.04 -25.34 17.69
CA ALA A 387 -13.13 -24.20 17.92
C ALA A 387 -12.01 -24.15 16.87
N ARG A 388 -11.52 -25.32 16.43
CA ARG A 388 -10.55 -25.39 15.33
C ARG A 388 -11.16 -24.95 14.00
N GLN A 389 -12.40 -25.35 13.73
CA GLN A 389 -13.14 -24.97 12.52
C GLN A 389 -13.49 -23.48 12.51
N GLU A 390 -13.78 -22.90 13.67
CA GLU A 390 -14.03 -21.46 13.88
C GLU A 390 -12.74 -20.64 13.75
N ALA A 391 -11.62 -21.14 14.27
CA ALA A 391 -10.30 -20.55 14.04
C ALA A 391 -9.89 -20.63 12.56
N GLN A 392 -10.27 -21.70 11.85
CA GLN A 392 -10.00 -21.88 10.43
C GLN A 392 -10.87 -20.98 9.56
N SER A 393 -12.14 -20.79 9.92
CA SER A 393 -13.03 -19.85 9.22
C SER A 393 -12.62 -18.40 9.47
N LEU A 394 -12.18 -18.05 10.69
CA LEU A 394 -11.56 -16.74 10.97
C LEU A 394 -10.23 -16.56 10.21
N PHE A 395 -9.46 -17.62 10.04
CA PHE A 395 -8.23 -17.60 9.25
C PHE A 395 -8.53 -17.38 7.76
N GLU A 396 -9.53 -18.06 7.20
CA GLU A 396 -10.01 -17.86 5.83
C GLU A 396 -10.58 -16.45 5.64
N LEU A 397 -11.41 -15.97 6.56
CA LEU A 397 -11.89 -14.58 6.57
C LEU A 397 -10.75 -13.57 6.65
N SER A 398 -9.69 -13.86 7.43
CA SER A 398 -8.50 -13.00 7.50
C SER A 398 -7.68 -13.04 6.21
N GLN A 399 -7.66 -14.17 5.50
CA GLN A 399 -7.04 -14.28 4.18
C GLN A 399 -7.86 -13.58 3.11
N ASP A 400 -9.19 -13.66 3.16
CA ASP A 400 -10.09 -12.94 2.26
C ASP A 400 -10.08 -11.43 2.54
N LEU A 401 -10.03 -11.00 3.80
CA LEU A 401 -9.76 -9.62 4.16
C LEU A 401 -8.35 -9.21 3.75
N GLY A 402 -7.34 -10.06 3.93
CA GLY A 402 -5.96 -9.81 3.48
C GLY A 402 -5.83 -9.74 1.96
N ALA A 403 -6.64 -10.51 1.23
CA ALA A 403 -6.76 -10.49 -0.23
C ALA A 403 -7.59 -9.29 -0.70
N SER A 404 -8.60 -8.86 0.06
CA SER A 404 -9.41 -7.66 -0.17
C SER A 404 -8.64 -6.37 0.12
N LEU A 405 -7.81 -6.36 1.17
CA LEU A 405 -6.87 -5.30 1.54
C LEU A 405 -5.65 -5.32 0.60
N GLY A 406 -5.24 -6.50 0.14
CA GLY A 406 -4.32 -6.70 -0.99
C GLY A 406 -4.94 -6.27 -2.34
N SER A 407 -6.27 -6.27 -2.44
CA SER A 407 -7.11 -5.77 -3.53
C SER A 407 -7.29 -4.24 -3.51
N GLY A 408 -6.50 -3.53 -2.70
CA GLY A 408 -5.93 -2.25 -3.16
C GLY A 408 -5.21 -2.39 -4.52
N ARG A 409 -4.83 -3.62 -4.91
CA ARG A 409 -4.45 -4.00 -6.28
C ARG A 409 -5.61 -4.32 -7.24
N PHE A 410 -6.87 -4.31 -6.83
CA PHE A 410 -8.00 -4.43 -7.76
C PHE A 410 -8.54 -3.10 -8.27
N ALA A 411 -8.33 -2.01 -7.54
CA ALA A 411 -8.31 -0.66 -8.14
C ALA A 411 -7.02 -0.41 -8.96
N GLN A 412 -6.02 -1.29 -8.81
CA GLN A 412 -4.93 -1.44 -9.77
C GLN A 412 -5.36 -2.33 -10.95
N PHE A 413 -6.23 -3.34 -10.81
CA PHE A 413 -6.64 -4.19 -11.94
C PHE A 413 -7.54 -3.52 -12.99
N ASP A 414 -8.35 -2.52 -12.61
CA ASP A 414 -9.08 -1.71 -13.60
C ASP A 414 -8.21 -0.55 -14.15
N ARG A 415 -7.19 -0.14 -13.37
CA ARG A 415 -6.06 0.64 -13.89
C ARG A 415 -5.10 -0.19 -14.74
N ASP A 416 -5.09 -1.51 -14.60
CA ASP A 416 -4.34 -2.48 -15.38
C ASP A 416 -5.20 -2.96 -16.55
N ALA A 417 -6.51 -2.72 -16.65
CA ALA A 417 -7.20 -2.92 -17.92
C ALA A 417 -6.80 -1.82 -18.92
N PHE A 418 -6.76 -0.56 -18.46
CA PHE A 418 -6.21 0.56 -19.24
C PHE A 418 -4.67 0.61 -19.21
N GLY A 419 -4.07 0.09 -18.16
CA GLY A 419 -2.64 -0.02 -17.90
C GLY A 419 -2.01 -1.20 -18.60
N VAL A 420 -2.71 -2.30 -18.83
CA VAL A 420 -2.33 -3.43 -19.72
C VAL A 420 -2.66 -3.09 -21.16
N LEU A 421 -3.57 -2.16 -21.47
CA LEU A 421 -3.61 -1.56 -22.80
C LEU A 421 -2.41 -0.62 -23.03
N ARG A 422 -1.99 0.16 -22.02
CA ARG A 422 -0.77 0.97 -22.06
C ARG A 422 0.52 0.16 -21.92
N GLU A 423 0.54 -0.96 -21.20
CA GLU A 423 1.64 -1.90 -21.02
C GLU A 423 1.63 -2.95 -22.11
N ALA A 424 0.55 -3.24 -22.83
CA ALA A 424 0.62 -3.94 -24.11
C ALA A 424 1.17 -3.00 -25.20
N GLN A 425 0.85 -1.70 -25.14
CA GLN A 425 1.48 -0.69 -26.00
C GLN A 425 2.95 -0.41 -25.61
N ALA A 426 3.28 -0.38 -24.32
CA ALA A 426 4.64 -0.15 -23.83
C ALA A 426 5.48 -1.42 -23.79
N ASN A 427 4.93 -2.62 -23.54
CA ASN A 427 5.61 -3.92 -23.67
C ASN A 427 5.61 -4.47 -25.09
N GLY A 428 4.75 -3.99 -26.00
CA GLY A 428 4.98 -4.13 -27.45
C GLY A 428 6.24 -3.38 -27.88
N ALA A 429 6.44 -2.17 -27.33
CA ALA A 429 7.65 -1.37 -27.55
C ALA A 429 8.88 -1.86 -26.74
N LEU A 430 8.71 -2.32 -25.49
CA LEU A 430 9.78 -2.81 -24.60
C LEU A 430 10.17 -4.26 -24.88
N ARG A 431 9.28 -5.13 -25.39
CA ARG A 431 9.71 -6.42 -25.93
C ARG A 431 10.64 -6.21 -27.12
N CYS A 432 10.35 -5.27 -28.02
CA CYS A 432 11.29 -4.96 -29.10
C CYS A 432 12.57 -4.23 -28.62
N HIS A 433 12.54 -3.48 -27.50
CA HIS A 433 13.73 -2.82 -26.94
C HIS A 433 14.67 -3.77 -26.18
N ARG A 434 14.18 -4.91 -25.66
CA ARG A 434 15.00 -5.92 -24.96
C ARG A 434 15.66 -6.94 -25.91
N TYR A 435 15.35 -6.89 -27.20
CA TYR A 435 15.98 -7.70 -28.25
C TYR A 435 17.00 -6.94 -29.12
N LEU A 436 17.27 -5.67 -28.78
CA LEU A 436 18.25 -4.79 -29.45
C LEU A 436 19.58 -4.61 -28.69
N HIS A 437 19.85 -5.43 -27.66
CA HIS A 437 21.14 -5.49 -26.95
C HIS A 437 21.92 -6.78 -27.27
#